data_AF-A0A7M2Y935-F1
#
_entry.id   AF-A0A7M2Y935-F1
#
_cell.length_a   1.000
_cell.length_b   1.000
_cell.length_c   1.000
_cell.angle_alpha   90.00
_cell.angle_beta   90.00
_cell.angle_gamma   90.00
#
_symmetry.space_group_name_H-M   'P 1'
#
loop_
_entity.id
_entity.type
_entity.pdbx_description
1 polymer ?
#
loop_
_entity_poly.entity_id
_entity_poly.type
_entity_poly.pdbx_seq_one_letter_code
_entity_poly.pdbx_strand_id
1 'polypeptide(L)'
;MEKVLIDKNIVVAGEFKPSAYDKLYFIKNEILEEEDFLEDSIFLPDNSIVSTENFNIDIKFNRIIISFKKKLNSEELKLDSFLSHLSATLFGFNFKWLLIVDDFLEFSKANFFFEQNKLNHFFPESESSYGYSISSTFENSKVRLRINPIELVAKDGTNTKEALEFNFNYHFWDNYKETIQQFEKFESHSNKILSAYE
;
A
#
# COMPACT_ATOMS: atom_id res chain seq x y z
N MET A 1 -14.75 12.94 11.49
CA MET A 1 -13.76 11.93 11.09
C MET A 1 -13.64 11.90 9.58
N GLU A 2 -12.42 11.89 9.07
CA GLU A 2 -12.13 11.84 7.64
C GLU A 2 -11.27 10.61 7.33
N LYS A 3 -11.61 9.89 6.25
CA LYS A 3 -10.89 8.70 5.79
C LYS A 3 -10.26 8.96 4.44
N VAL A 4 -8.96 8.69 4.33
CA VAL A 4 -8.19 8.91 3.10
C VAL A 4 -7.38 7.67 2.76
N LEU A 5 -7.61 7.08 1.59
CA LEU A 5 -6.73 6.06 1.02
C LEU A 5 -5.50 6.76 0.44
N ILE A 6 -4.32 6.49 0.99
CA ILE A 6 -3.07 7.15 0.58
C ILE A 6 -2.12 6.24 -0.18
N ASP A 7 -2.14 4.93 0.05
CA ASP A 7 -1.41 3.97 -0.77
C ASP A 7 -2.32 2.81 -1.19
N LYS A 8 -2.27 2.46 -2.46
CA LYS A 8 -2.87 1.26 -3.06
C LYS A 8 -1.81 0.62 -3.95
N ASN A 9 -1.30 -0.53 -3.55
CA ASN A 9 -0.17 -1.16 -4.20
C ASN A 9 -0.36 -2.65 -4.47
N ILE A 10 0.17 -3.12 -5.59
CA ILE A 10 0.51 -4.52 -5.84
C ILE A 10 2.01 -4.68 -5.63
N VAL A 11 2.41 -5.70 -4.89
CA VAL A 11 3.83 -6.00 -4.61
C VAL A 11 4.14 -7.40 -5.09
N VAL A 12 5.18 -7.50 -5.90
CA VAL A 12 5.72 -8.76 -6.41
C VAL A 12 7.15 -8.87 -5.92
N ALA A 13 7.49 -9.94 -5.21
CA ALA A 13 8.88 -10.25 -4.88
C ALA A 13 9.38 -11.39 -5.77
N GLY A 14 10.64 -11.32 -6.15
CA GLY A 14 11.26 -12.26 -7.09
C GLY A 14 12.68 -11.83 -7.40
N GLU A 15 13.28 -12.44 -8.41
CA GLU A 15 14.57 -12.01 -8.96
C GLU A 15 14.33 -11.32 -10.30
N PHE A 16 14.51 -10.00 -10.32
CA PHE A 16 14.27 -9.18 -11.50
C PHE A 16 15.57 -8.53 -11.96
N LYS A 17 15.64 -8.22 -13.26
CA LYS A 17 16.73 -7.44 -13.84
C LYS A 17 16.17 -6.10 -14.30
N PRO A 18 16.27 -5.01 -13.51
CA PRO A 18 15.67 -3.71 -13.85
C PRO A 18 16.03 -3.24 -15.27
N SER A 19 17.28 -3.44 -15.69
CA SER A 19 17.74 -3.11 -17.04
C SER A 19 17.05 -3.86 -18.19
N ALA A 20 16.25 -4.89 -17.91
CA ALA A 20 15.45 -5.61 -18.90
C ALA A 20 14.06 -4.98 -19.12
N TYR A 21 13.68 -4.04 -18.25
CA TYR A 21 12.39 -3.36 -18.26
C TYR A 21 12.55 -1.90 -18.64
N ASP A 22 12.93 -1.66 -19.89
CA ASP A 22 13.00 -0.32 -20.50
C ASP A 22 11.70 0.05 -21.23
N LYS A 23 11.60 1.29 -21.73
CA LYS A 23 10.44 1.75 -22.51
C LYS A 23 10.09 0.78 -23.67
N LEU A 24 11.10 0.24 -24.34
CA LEU A 24 10.91 -0.65 -25.48
C LEU A 24 10.31 -2.00 -25.07
N TYR A 25 10.68 -2.54 -23.91
CA TYR A 25 10.09 -3.76 -23.35
C TYR A 25 8.58 -3.59 -23.18
N PHE A 26 8.13 -2.53 -22.52
CA PHE A 26 6.71 -2.31 -22.26
C PHE A 26 5.89 -2.13 -23.53
N ILE A 27 6.42 -1.38 -24.51
CA ILE A 27 5.77 -1.16 -25.81
C ILE A 27 5.69 -2.45 -26.62
N LYS A 28 6.80 -3.21 -26.72
CA LYS A 28 6.84 -4.46 -27.51
C LYS A 28 5.96 -5.56 -26.95
N ASN A 29 5.68 -5.55 -25.65
CA ASN A 29 4.78 -6.51 -25.00
C ASN A 29 3.35 -5.98 -24.87
N GLU A 30 3.01 -4.87 -25.53
CA GLU A 30 1.66 -4.26 -25.55
C GLU A 30 1.12 -3.94 -24.14
N ILE A 31 2.03 -3.69 -23.19
CA ILE A 31 1.69 -3.31 -21.82
C ILE A 31 1.34 -1.83 -21.76
N LEU A 32 2.09 -0.99 -22.49
CA LEU A 32 1.92 0.47 -22.58
C LEU A 32 2.19 0.97 -23.99
N GLU A 33 1.56 2.08 -24.35
CA GLU A 33 1.82 2.85 -25.56
C GLU A 33 2.87 3.94 -25.29
N GLU A 34 3.41 4.56 -26.34
CA GLU A 34 4.49 5.54 -26.20
C GLU A 34 4.06 6.78 -25.40
N GLU A 35 2.80 7.18 -25.60
CA GLU A 35 2.11 8.28 -24.92
C GLU A 35 1.78 8.03 -23.45
N ASP A 36 1.82 6.78 -22.98
CA ASP A 36 1.52 6.46 -21.57
C ASP A 36 2.66 6.84 -20.62
N PHE A 37 3.88 7.03 -21.15
CA PHE A 37 5.07 7.33 -20.35
C PHE A 37 5.15 8.82 -20.02
N LEU A 38 5.18 9.12 -18.72
CA LEU A 38 5.46 10.46 -18.22
C LEU A 38 6.97 10.74 -18.18
N GLU A 39 7.32 12.03 -18.21
CA GLU A 39 8.70 12.54 -18.23
C GLU A 39 9.53 12.11 -17.01
N ASP A 40 8.89 11.78 -15.89
CA ASP A 40 9.52 11.32 -14.65
C ASP A 40 9.81 9.80 -14.63
N SER A 41 9.61 9.10 -15.75
CA SER A 41 10.07 7.71 -15.92
C SER A 41 11.60 7.63 -15.96
N ILE A 42 12.19 6.68 -15.24
CA ILE A 42 13.64 6.54 -15.05
C ILE A 42 14.06 5.11 -15.40
N PHE A 43 15.03 4.95 -16.29
CA PHE A 43 15.53 3.64 -16.72
C PHE A 43 17.03 3.51 -16.43
N LEU A 44 17.37 3.03 -15.23
CA LEU A 44 18.75 2.79 -14.80
C LEU A 44 19.05 1.28 -14.73
N PRO A 45 20.33 0.87 -14.78
CA PRO A 45 20.71 -0.55 -14.75
C PRO A 45 20.19 -1.31 -13.51
N ASP A 46 20.12 -0.62 -12.38
CA ASP A 46 19.81 -1.12 -11.04
C ASP A 46 18.42 -0.71 -10.55
N ASN A 47 17.72 0.17 -11.27
CA ASN A 47 16.39 0.63 -10.92
C ASN A 47 15.64 1.13 -12.17
N SER A 48 14.44 0.59 -12.41
CA SER A 48 13.55 1.08 -13.47
C SER A 48 12.25 1.57 -12.85
N ILE A 49 11.88 2.82 -13.11
CA ILE A 49 10.66 3.47 -12.67
C ILE A 49 9.88 3.84 -13.93
N VAL A 50 8.71 3.23 -14.11
CA VAL A 50 7.76 3.62 -15.14
C VAL A 50 6.67 4.45 -14.49
N SER A 51 6.48 5.67 -14.95
CA SER A 51 5.46 6.59 -14.45
C SER A 51 4.42 6.82 -15.54
N THR A 52 3.15 6.64 -15.20
CA THR A 52 2.00 6.91 -16.08
C THR A 52 1.01 7.84 -15.38
N GLU A 53 0.00 8.31 -16.09
CA GLU A 53 -1.12 9.08 -15.50
C GLU A 53 -1.88 8.33 -14.40
N ASN A 54 -1.76 7.00 -14.39
CA ASN A 54 -2.66 6.10 -13.67
C ASN A 54 -1.93 5.34 -12.55
N PHE A 55 -0.67 4.98 -12.77
CA PHE A 55 0.12 4.20 -11.83
C PHE A 55 1.62 4.45 -12.01
N ASN A 56 2.41 3.99 -11.04
CA ASN A 56 3.86 3.88 -11.13
C ASN A 56 4.27 2.41 -10.99
N ILE A 57 5.28 1.97 -11.73
CA ILE A 57 5.95 0.68 -11.54
C ILE A 57 7.38 0.95 -11.10
N ASP A 58 7.74 0.58 -9.87
CA ASP A 58 9.11 0.61 -9.34
C ASP A 58 9.70 -0.81 -9.38
N ILE A 59 10.72 -1.01 -10.22
CA ILE A 59 11.36 -2.29 -10.51
C ILE A 59 12.78 -2.27 -9.95
N LYS A 60 13.01 -3.11 -8.95
CA LYS A 60 14.31 -3.37 -8.32
C LYS A 60 14.67 -4.83 -8.45
N PHE A 61 15.93 -5.17 -8.16
CA PHE A 61 16.42 -6.53 -8.27
C PHE A 61 15.59 -7.59 -7.53
N ASN A 62 14.97 -7.23 -6.40
CA ASN A 62 14.26 -8.18 -5.55
C ASN A 62 12.73 -7.97 -5.51
N ARG A 63 12.23 -6.90 -6.14
CA ARG A 63 10.81 -6.54 -6.05
C ARG A 63 10.35 -5.67 -7.21
N ILE A 64 9.07 -5.80 -7.53
CA ILE A 64 8.31 -4.87 -8.34
C ILE A 64 7.16 -4.34 -7.47
N ILE A 65 6.99 -3.02 -7.44
CA ILE A 65 5.87 -2.36 -6.76
C ILE A 65 5.08 -1.60 -7.82
N ILE A 66 3.78 -1.87 -7.91
CA ILE A 66 2.85 -1.13 -8.75
C ILE A 66 1.97 -0.28 -7.84
N SER A 67 2.13 1.04 -7.89
CA SER A 67 1.42 2.02 -7.07
C SER A 67 0.38 2.77 -7.88
N PHE A 68 -0.87 2.74 -7.46
CA PHE A 68 -1.98 3.38 -8.19
C PHE A 68 -2.12 4.85 -7.77
N LYS A 69 -2.13 5.77 -8.75
CA LYS A 69 -2.28 7.23 -8.53
C LYS A 69 -3.74 7.65 -8.39
N LYS A 70 -4.65 6.94 -9.07
CA LYS A 70 -6.09 7.20 -9.11
C LYS A 70 -6.85 5.98 -8.58
N LYS A 71 -8.11 6.18 -8.16
CA LYS A 71 -9.06 5.09 -7.92
C LYS A 71 -9.36 4.41 -9.26
N LEU A 72 -8.48 3.51 -9.67
CA LEU A 72 -8.63 2.73 -10.89
C LEU A 72 -9.03 1.31 -10.51
N ASN A 73 -9.81 0.73 -11.40
CA ASN A 73 -10.10 -0.69 -11.39
C ASN A 73 -8.91 -1.43 -12.04
N SER A 74 -8.55 -2.60 -11.49
CA SER A 74 -7.42 -3.37 -12.02
C SER A 74 -7.61 -3.81 -13.47
N GLU A 75 -8.87 -3.92 -13.92
CA GLU A 75 -9.24 -4.29 -15.30
C GLU A 75 -8.90 -3.22 -16.35
N GLU A 76 -8.79 -1.95 -15.96
CA GLU A 76 -8.46 -0.86 -16.89
C GLU A 76 -6.97 -0.85 -17.26
N LEU A 77 -6.14 -1.60 -16.53
CA LEU A 77 -4.72 -1.66 -16.76
C LEU A 77 -4.38 -3.04 -17.32
N LYS A 78 -3.70 -3.10 -18.48
CA LYS A 78 -3.12 -4.34 -19.04
C LYS A 78 -1.99 -4.94 -18.18
N LEU A 79 -2.01 -4.68 -16.87
CA LEU A 79 -1.09 -5.22 -15.87
C LEU A 79 -1.19 -6.74 -15.77
N ASP A 80 -2.33 -7.33 -16.06
CA ASP A 80 -2.46 -8.79 -16.12
C ASP A 80 -1.45 -9.39 -17.10
N SER A 81 -1.25 -8.76 -18.27
CA SER A 81 -0.24 -9.16 -19.25
C SER A 81 1.17 -9.02 -18.66
N PHE A 82 1.51 -7.85 -18.11
CA PHE A 82 2.82 -7.61 -17.51
C PHE A 82 3.15 -8.62 -16.40
N LEU A 83 2.22 -8.78 -15.46
CA LEU A 83 2.37 -9.67 -14.32
C LEU A 83 2.46 -11.13 -14.79
N SER A 84 1.75 -11.51 -15.87
CA SER A 84 1.79 -12.87 -16.46
C SER A 84 3.17 -13.32 -16.92
N HIS A 85 4.05 -12.36 -17.24
CA HIS A 85 5.42 -12.61 -17.70
C HIS A 85 6.45 -12.64 -16.57
N LEU A 86 6.04 -12.39 -15.32
CA LEU A 86 6.95 -12.35 -14.18
C LEU A 86 7.10 -13.74 -13.54
N SER A 87 8.35 -14.10 -13.25
CA SER A 87 8.70 -15.21 -12.36
C SER A 87 8.70 -14.71 -10.90
N ALA A 88 7.51 -14.56 -10.32
CA ALA A 88 7.33 -14.11 -8.94
C ALA A 88 7.54 -15.26 -7.95
N THR A 89 8.23 -15.00 -6.85
CA THR A 89 8.30 -15.92 -5.69
C THR A 89 7.24 -15.61 -4.65
N LEU A 90 6.89 -14.34 -4.47
CA LEU A 90 5.84 -13.89 -3.55
C LEU A 90 5.03 -12.77 -4.17
N PHE A 91 3.77 -12.67 -3.73
CA PHE A 91 2.81 -11.69 -4.21
C PHE A 91 2.01 -11.11 -3.05
N GLY A 92 1.64 -9.83 -3.14
CA GLY A 92 0.90 -9.17 -2.08
C GLY A 92 0.18 -7.90 -2.52
N PHE A 93 -0.82 -7.52 -1.72
CA PHE A 93 -1.53 -6.25 -1.84
C PHE A 93 -1.30 -5.41 -0.60
N ASN A 94 -0.98 -4.14 -0.79
CA ASN A 94 -0.84 -3.20 0.31
C ASN A 94 -1.84 -2.07 0.16
N PHE A 95 -2.58 -1.79 1.23
CA PHE A 95 -3.48 -0.64 1.32
C PHE A 95 -3.14 0.15 2.57
N LYS A 96 -2.97 1.46 2.41
CA LYS A 96 -2.70 2.36 3.52
C LYS A 96 -3.79 3.43 3.59
N TRP A 97 -4.46 3.48 4.72
CA TRP A 97 -5.51 4.44 5.00
C TRP A 97 -5.09 5.38 6.13
N LEU A 98 -5.50 6.63 6.04
CA LEU A 98 -5.45 7.59 7.14
C LEU A 98 -6.85 7.78 7.69
N LEU A 99 -6.96 7.76 9.01
CA LEU A 99 -8.14 8.16 9.75
C LEU A 99 -7.82 9.41 10.57
N ILE A 100 -8.40 10.53 10.17
CA ILE A 100 -8.20 11.82 10.80
C ILE A 100 -9.35 12.07 11.78
N VAL A 101 -8.99 12.31 13.03
CA VAL A 101 -9.88 12.49 14.19
C VAL A 101 -9.52 13.79 14.89
N ASP A 102 -10.51 14.49 15.45
CA ASP A 102 -10.29 15.78 16.12
C ASP A 102 -9.70 15.54 17.54
N ASP A 103 -10.38 14.73 18.37
CA ASP A 103 -9.92 14.33 19.70
C ASP A 103 -9.01 13.08 19.64
N PHE A 104 -7.87 13.21 18.94
CA PHE A 104 -7.01 12.08 18.59
C PHE A 104 -6.55 11.23 19.78
N LEU A 105 -6.04 11.88 20.83
CA LEU A 105 -5.52 11.17 22.00
C LEU A 105 -6.61 10.35 22.71
N GLU A 106 -7.79 10.95 22.89
CA GLU A 106 -8.94 10.27 23.50
C GLU A 106 -9.41 9.10 22.63
N PHE A 107 -9.53 9.33 21.32
CA PHE A 107 -9.91 8.31 20.35
C PHE A 107 -8.94 7.12 20.36
N SER A 108 -7.64 7.40 20.28
CA SER A 108 -6.58 6.41 20.28
C SER A 108 -6.57 5.60 21.58
N LYS A 109 -6.73 6.28 22.73
CA LYS A 109 -6.82 5.63 24.03
C LYS A 109 -8.05 4.73 24.13
N ALA A 110 -9.22 5.22 23.73
CA ALA A 110 -10.48 4.46 23.78
C ALA A 110 -10.43 3.15 22.99
N ASN A 111 -9.65 3.11 21.90
CA ASN A 111 -9.59 1.96 21.00
C ASN A 111 -8.42 1.00 21.25
N PHE A 112 -7.26 1.50 21.72
CA PHE A 112 -6.02 0.72 21.71
C PHE A 112 -5.27 0.70 23.05
N PHE A 113 -5.72 1.47 24.04
CA PHE A 113 -5.11 1.42 25.36
C PHE A 113 -5.42 0.12 26.10
N PHE A 114 -4.42 -0.39 26.80
CA PHE A 114 -4.56 -1.53 27.70
C PHE A 114 -3.79 -1.22 28.98
N GLU A 115 -4.50 -1.17 30.11
CA GLU A 115 -3.97 -0.71 31.39
C GLU A 115 -2.76 -1.54 31.85
N GLN A 116 -2.78 -2.85 31.60
CA GLN A 116 -1.72 -3.78 32.03
C GLN A 116 -0.49 -3.74 31.11
N ASN A 117 -0.44 -2.83 30.13
CA ASN A 117 0.72 -2.66 29.28
C ASN A 117 1.91 -2.10 30.08
N LYS A 118 3.03 -2.85 30.07
CA LYS A 118 4.27 -2.47 30.76
C LYS A 118 4.84 -1.14 30.28
N LEU A 119 4.53 -0.71 29.06
CA LEU A 119 4.99 0.56 28.51
C LEU A 119 4.36 1.76 29.22
N ASN A 120 3.17 1.63 29.81
CA ASN A 120 2.48 2.71 30.52
C ASN A 120 3.30 3.24 31.73
N HIS A 121 4.29 2.48 32.21
CA HIS A 121 5.20 2.90 33.27
C HIS A 121 6.25 3.92 32.80
N PHE A 122 6.53 3.95 31.49
CA PHE A 122 7.56 4.80 30.89
C PHE A 122 6.96 5.98 30.13
N PHE A 123 5.70 5.88 29.72
CA PHE A 123 5.02 6.85 28.86
C PHE A 123 3.75 7.38 29.56
N PRO A 124 3.68 8.69 29.88
CA PRO A 124 2.51 9.27 30.54
C PRO A 124 1.25 9.15 29.69
N GLU A 125 0.16 8.66 30.27
CA GLU A 125 -1.10 8.44 29.53
C GLU A 125 -1.69 9.72 28.90
N SER A 126 -1.40 10.89 29.47
CA SER A 126 -1.86 12.19 28.98
C SER A 126 -1.13 12.67 27.72
N GLU A 127 -0.04 12.01 27.32
CA GLU A 127 0.82 12.40 26.19
C GLU A 127 1.05 11.22 25.24
N SER A 128 0.50 10.05 25.55
CA SER A 128 0.77 8.81 24.83
C SER A 128 -0.37 8.44 23.92
N SER A 129 -0.08 8.31 22.62
CA SER A 129 -0.98 7.72 21.65
C SER A 129 -0.67 6.24 21.45
N TYR A 130 -1.71 5.48 21.13
CA TYR A 130 -1.71 4.03 21.06
C TYR A 130 -2.09 3.54 19.67
N GLY A 131 -1.40 2.50 19.24
CA GLY A 131 -1.65 1.79 18.01
C GLY A 131 -1.87 0.30 18.26
N TYR A 132 -2.03 -0.46 17.18
CA TYR A 132 -2.25 -1.89 17.28
C TYR A 132 -1.61 -2.64 16.12
N SER A 133 -1.12 -3.85 16.37
CA SER A 133 -0.68 -4.74 15.30
C SER A 133 -1.30 -6.11 15.47
N ILE A 134 -1.93 -6.59 14.40
CA ILE A 134 -2.60 -7.87 14.37
C ILE A 134 -2.37 -8.55 13.03
N SER A 135 -2.46 -9.88 13.03
CA SER A 135 -2.47 -10.65 11.79
C SER A 135 -3.55 -11.70 11.82
N SER A 136 -4.20 -11.91 10.68
CA SER A 136 -5.25 -12.92 10.50
C SER A 136 -5.10 -13.55 9.13
N THR A 137 -6.03 -14.42 8.77
CA THR A 137 -6.21 -14.95 7.42
C THR A 137 -7.47 -14.33 6.82
N PHE A 138 -7.42 -13.99 5.53
CA PHE A 138 -8.60 -13.56 4.78
C PHE A 138 -8.49 -14.17 3.39
N GLU A 139 -9.48 -15.00 3.03
CA GLU A 139 -9.43 -15.80 1.79
C GLU A 139 -8.13 -16.61 1.70
N ASN A 140 -7.48 -16.60 0.54
CA ASN A 140 -6.19 -17.26 0.29
C ASN A 140 -4.96 -16.42 0.72
N SER A 141 -5.14 -15.48 1.65
CA SER A 141 -4.08 -14.57 2.08
C SER A 141 -3.84 -14.58 3.59
N LYS A 142 -2.60 -14.29 3.99
CA LYS A 142 -2.27 -13.81 5.33
C LYS A 142 -2.31 -12.29 5.32
N VAL A 143 -3.22 -11.70 6.10
CA VAL A 143 -3.29 -10.24 6.28
C VAL A 143 -2.57 -9.83 7.56
N ARG A 144 -1.76 -8.78 7.46
CA ARG A 144 -1.18 -8.05 8.60
C ARG A 144 -1.72 -6.64 8.59
N LEU A 145 -2.29 -6.22 9.71
CA LEU A 145 -2.72 -4.84 9.95
C LEU A 145 -1.79 -4.23 11.00
N ARG A 146 -1.26 -3.06 10.69
CA ARG A 146 -0.63 -2.16 11.67
C ARG A 146 -1.40 -0.85 11.69
N ILE A 147 -1.77 -0.41 12.88
CA ILE A 147 -2.42 0.86 13.14
C ILE A 147 -1.42 1.69 13.93
N ASN A 148 -0.93 2.77 13.34
CA ASN A 148 0.09 3.64 13.96
C ASN A 148 -0.48 5.04 14.17
N PRO A 149 -0.37 5.61 15.38
CA PRO A 149 -0.37 7.05 15.58
C PRO A 149 0.67 7.72 14.70
N ILE A 150 0.27 8.74 13.93
CA ILE A 150 1.18 9.55 13.13
C ILE A 150 0.83 11.03 13.23
N GLU A 151 1.83 11.87 13.02
CA GLU A 151 1.68 13.31 12.86
C GLU A 151 1.81 13.67 11.37
N LEU A 152 0.76 14.26 10.82
CA LEU A 152 0.73 14.81 9.48
C LEU A 152 1.25 16.23 9.52
N VAL A 153 2.36 16.49 8.86
CA VAL A 153 2.95 17.83 8.78
C VAL A 153 2.51 18.48 7.46
N ALA A 154 1.95 19.69 7.54
CA ALA A 154 1.62 20.48 6.36
C ALA A 154 2.87 20.77 5.52
N LYS A 155 2.71 21.00 4.21
CA LYS A 155 3.84 21.22 3.29
C LYS A 155 4.70 22.44 3.67
N ASP A 156 4.11 23.41 4.35
CA ASP A 156 4.79 24.62 4.83
C ASP A 156 5.46 24.43 6.20
N GLY A 157 5.29 23.26 6.82
CA GLY A 157 5.84 22.91 8.14
C GLY A 157 5.17 23.63 9.32
N THR A 158 4.11 24.39 9.10
CA THR A 158 3.56 25.28 10.14
C THR A 158 2.43 24.65 10.96
N ASN A 159 1.70 23.71 10.35
CA ASN A 159 0.56 23.05 10.96
C ASN A 159 0.78 21.55 10.99
N THR A 160 0.42 20.93 12.11
CA THR A 160 0.40 19.49 12.26
C THR A 160 -1.00 18.99 12.60
N LYS A 161 -1.31 17.79 12.12
CA LYS A 161 -2.57 17.12 12.42
C LYS A 161 -2.30 15.66 12.74
N GLU A 162 -2.85 15.17 13.84
CA GLU A 162 -2.70 13.77 14.19
C GLU A 162 -3.67 12.89 13.40
N ALA A 163 -3.22 11.67 13.07
CA ALA A 163 -4.02 10.68 12.38
C ALA A 163 -3.62 9.26 12.78
N LEU A 164 -4.51 8.31 12.54
CA LEU A 164 -4.18 6.88 12.60
C LEU A 164 -3.89 6.38 11.19
N GLU A 165 -2.69 5.84 10.98
CA GLU A 165 -2.31 5.13 9.77
C GLU A 165 -2.67 3.65 9.89
N PHE A 166 -3.61 3.18 9.07
CA PHE A 166 -3.97 1.77 8.93
C PHE A 166 -3.24 1.18 7.72
N ASN A 167 -2.25 0.32 7.99
CA ASN A 167 -1.42 -0.32 6.99
C ASN A 167 -1.76 -1.81 6.87
N PHE A 168 -2.53 -2.15 5.83
CA PHE A 168 -2.93 -3.52 5.49
C PHE A 168 -1.93 -4.11 4.50
N ASN A 169 -1.37 -5.28 4.84
CA ASN A 169 -0.46 -6.04 3.99
C ASN A 169 -1.03 -7.45 3.81
N TYR A 170 -1.52 -7.77 2.63
CA TYR A 170 -2.01 -9.09 2.25
C TYR A 170 -0.90 -9.85 1.54
N HIS A 171 -0.56 -11.03 2.05
CA HIS A 171 0.44 -11.93 1.46
C HIS A 171 -0.24 -13.18 0.92
N PHE A 172 0.01 -13.50 -0.34
CA PHE A 172 -0.58 -14.65 -1.02
C PHE A 172 0.42 -15.78 -1.19
N TRP A 173 -0.12 -17.01 -1.19
CA TRP A 173 0.64 -18.24 -1.37
C TRP A 173 0.43 -18.88 -2.75
N ASP A 174 -0.60 -18.43 -3.49
CA ASP A 174 -1.08 -19.03 -4.73
C ASP A 174 -0.69 -18.22 -5.98
N ASN A 175 -1.16 -18.69 -7.15
CA ASN A 175 -0.98 -18.05 -8.45
C ASN A 175 -1.57 -16.63 -8.47
N TYR A 176 -0.74 -15.64 -8.85
CA TYR A 176 -1.13 -14.23 -8.87
C TYR A 176 -2.21 -13.91 -9.91
N LYS A 177 -2.36 -14.70 -10.99
CA LYS A 177 -3.27 -14.38 -12.12
C LYS A 177 -4.73 -14.23 -11.68
N GLU A 178 -5.24 -15.19 -10.92
CA GLU A 178 -6.62 -15.14 -10.40
C GLU A 178 -6.77 -14.15 -9.24
N THR A 179 -5.67 -13.88 -8.54
CA THR A 179 -5.67 -13.03 -7.35
C THR A 179 -5.76 -11.53 -7.71
N ILE A 180 -5.11 -11.09 -8.81
CA ILE A 180 -5.15 -9.69 -9.27
C ILE A 180 -6.59 -9.23 -9.55
N GLN A 181 -7.40 -10.09 -10.16
CA GLN A 181 -8.81 -9.80 -10.45
C GLN A 181 -9.64 -9.55 -9.17
N GLN A 182 -9.13 -9.96 -8.00
CA GLN A 182 -9.77 -9.74 -6.71
C GLN A 182 -9.24 -8.51 -5.97
N PHE A 183 -8.37 -7.69 -6.57
CA PHE A 183 -7.70 -6.58 -5.87
C PHE A 183 -8.68 -5.65 -5.12
N GLU A 184 -9.79 -5.29 -5.76
CA GLU A 184 -10.86 -4.46 -5.15
C GLU A 184 -11.58 -5.14 -3.98
N LYS A 185 -11.70 -6.47 -4.00
CA LYS A 185 -12.27 -7.24 -2.88
C LYS A 185 -11.41 -7.06 -1.62
N PHE A 186 -10.08 -7.09 -1.76
CA PHE A 186 -9.15 -6.88 -0.64
C PHE A 186 -9.11 -5.42 -0.17
N GLU A 187 -9.27 -4.46 -1.09
CA GLU A 187 -9.47 -3.05 -0.74
C GLU A 187 -10.76 -2.87 0.09
N SER A 188 -11.88 -3.44 -0.39
CA SER A 188 -13.18 -3.40 0.27
C SER A 188 -13.14 -4.05 1.66
N HIS A 189 -12.44 -5.17 1.81
CA HIS A 189 -12.20 -5.79 3.11
C HIS A 189 -11.45 -4.86 4.07
N SER A 190 -10.42 -4.16 3.58
CA SER A 190 -9.66 -3.17 4.37
C SER A 190 -10.57 -2.02 4.82
N ASN A 191 -11.40 -1.50 3.90
CA ASN A 191 -12.36 -0.44 4.21
C ASN A 191 -13.43 -0.89 5.22
N LYS A 192 -13.90 -2.14 5.14
CA LYS A 192 -14.84 -2.71 6.12
C LYS A 192 -14.26 -2.74 7.52
N ILE A 193 -12.98 -3.11 7.67
CA ILE A 193 -12.29 -3.07 8.98
C ILE A 193 -12.16 -1.63 9.47
N LEU A 194 -11.78 -0.71 8.57
CA LEU A 194 -11.65 0.71 8.91
C LEU A 194 -12.98 1.32 9.38
N SER A 195 -14.10 0.92 8.79
CA SER A 195 -15.45 1.35 9.21
C SER A 195 -15.89 0.86 10.59
N ALA A 196 -15.17 -0.07 11.22
CA ALA A 196 -15.43 -0.44 12.62
C ALA A 196 -14.98 0.63 13.63
N TYR A 197 -14.24 1.64 13.16
CA TYR A 197 -13.72 2.76 13.95
C TYR A 197 -14.49 4.06 13.71
N GLU A 198 -15.59 4.02 12.96
CA GLU A 198 -16.55 5.13 12.78
C GLU A 198 -17.65 5.10 13.84
#